data_AF-A0A2T0T2M5-F1
#
_entry.id   AF-A0A2T0T2M5-F1
#
_cell.length_a   1.000
_cell.length_b   1.000
_cell.length_c   1.000
_cell.angle_alpha   90.00
_cell.angle_beta   90.00
_cell.angle_gamma   90.00
#
_symmetry.space_group_name_H-M   'P 1'
#
loop_
_entity.id
_entity.type
_entity.pdbx_description
1 polymer ?
#
loop_
_entity_poly.entity_id
_entity_poly.type
_entity_poly.pdbx_seq_one_letter_code
_entity_poly.pdbx_strand_id
1 'polypeptide(L)'
;MSSQRNSRFRAGATAVALAASALGAAAPAQAAPAGNHPIECRGHGVDPNALIRAEAEAVIDAPLRTIWALQTDVERWPTWQAGVLTMDRLDPGPLRKGSRFRWTTPAPPTPTTPETVLEVTSTVQDAKHQSCLRWTGPAVGEGLRIDEGVHVWTFTKVAGGVRVRTQETWTGAQVEADVPTATALLDGGLEQWMGELKALAEARA
;
A
#
# COMPACT_ATOMS: atom_id res chain seq x y z
N MET A 1 -86.42 -33.05 29.93
CA MET A 1 -85.88 -33.01 28.56
C MET A 1 -85.80 -31.56 28.13
N SER A 2 -84.59 -31.10 27.78
CA SER A 2 -84.24 -29.86 27.02
C SER A 2 -84.79 -28.50 27.49
N SER A 3 -84.07 -27.39 27.46
CA SER A 3 -82.66 -27.06 27.24
C SER A 3 -82.54 -25.57 27.61
N GLN A 4 -81.40 -25.16 28.17
CA GLN A 4 -81.07 -23.77 28.50
C GLN A 4 -80.94 -22.90 27.24
N ARG A 5 -81.25 -21.60 27.37
CA ARG A 5 -80.57 -20.54 26.59
C ARG A 5 -80.31 -19.30 27.44
N ASN A 6 -79.03 -19.00 27.58
CA ASN A 6 -78.44 -17.79 28.13
C ASN A 6 -78.67 -16.58 27.22
N SER A 7 -78.76 -15.40 27.82
CA SER A 7 -78.21 -14.17 27.23
C SER A 7 -77.83 -13.20 28.35
N ARG A 8 -76.53 -12.90 28.48
CA ARG A 8 -76.05 -11.74 29.23
C ARG A 8 -74.90 -11.07 28.48
N PHE A 9 -75.11 -9.79 28.26
CA PHE A 9 -74.23 -8.75 27.74
C PHE A 9 -72.83 -8.77 28.36
N ARG A 10 -71.83 -8.31 27.59
CA ARG A 10 -70.77 -7.45 28.11
C ARG A 10 -70.08 -6.65 27.00
N ALA A 11 -69.89 -5.37 27.29
CA ALA A 11 -69.28 -4.33 26.48
C ALA A 11 -67.79 -4.61 26.23
N GLY A 12 -67.35 -4.39 24.98
CA GLY A 12 -65.93 -4.39 24.61
C GLY A 12 -65.35 -2.99 24.78
N ALA A 13 -64.35 -2.87 25.65
CA ALA A 13 -63.45 -1.72 25.71
C ALA A 13 -62.19 -2.08 24.92
N THR A 14 -61.94 -1.36 23.83
CA THR A 14 -60.75 -1.43 22.99
C THR A 14 -59.55 -0.83 23.73
N ALA A 15 -58.62 -1.67 24.17
CA ALA A 15 -57.31 -1.25 24.64
C ALA A 15 -56.35 -1.17 23.45
N VAL A 16 -55.91 0.05 23.12
CA VAL A 16 -54.84 0.33 22.16
C VAL A 16 -53.51 -0.02 22.83
N ALA A 17 -52.84 -1.08 22.34
CA ALA A 17 -51.48 -1.41 22.76
C ALA A 17 -50.48 -0.59 21.94
N LEU A 18 -49.79 0.34 22.61
CA LEU A 18 -48.63 1.06 22.09
C LEU A 18 -47.44 0.10 22.05
N ALA A 19 -47.04 -0.35 20.85
CA ALA A 19 -45.79 -1.05 20.64
C ALA A 19 -44.63 -0.05 20.65
N ALA A 20 -43.81 -0.08 21.70
CA ALA A 20 -42.57 0.67 21.75
C ALA A 20 -41.54 0.03 20.79
N SER A 21 -41.26 0.72 19.68
CA SER A 21 -40.19 0.41 18.75
C SER A 21 -38.84 0.70 19.42
N ALA A 22 -38.10 -0.35 19.78
CA ALA A 22 -36.70 -0.24 20.16
C ALA A 22 -35.86 0.04 18.90
N LEU A 23 -35.39 1.28 18.74
CA LEU A 23 -34.30 1.60 17.83
C LEU A 23 -33.03 0.94 18.40
N GLY A 24 -32.65 -0.21 17.84
CA GLY A 24 -31.32 -0.77 18.04
C GLY A 24 -30.31 0.19 17.44
N ALA A 25 -29.48 0.81 18.29
CA ALA A 25 -28.30 1.53 17.84
C ALA A 25 -27.40 0.53 17.10
N ALA A 26 -27.26 0.71 15.78
CA ALA A 26 -26.23 0.02 15.03
C ALA A 26 -24.88 0.47 15.59
N ALA A 27 -24.19 -0.42 16.30
CA ALA A 27 -22.81 -0.20 16.69
C ALA A 27 -21.99 0.11 15.42
N PRO A 28 -21.06 1.06 15.45
CA PRO A 28 -20.17 1.27 14.31
C PRO A 28 -19.44 -0.05 14.07
N ALA A 29 -19.53 -0.56 12.84
CA ALA A 29 -18.73 -1.69 12.41
C ALA A 29 -17.26 -1.28 12.55
N GLN A 30 -16.59 -1.70 13.63
CA GLN A 30 -15.14 -1.62 13.70
C GLN A 30 -14.61 -2.39 12.49
N ALA A 31 -13.88 -1.70 11.61
CA ALA A 31 -13.09 -2.35 10.58
C ALA A 31 -12.19 -3.37 11.29
N ALA A 32 -12.27 -4.64 10.87
CA ALA A 32 -11.32 -5.64 11.33
C ALA A 32 -9.90 -5.08 11.11
N PRO A 33 -8.97 -5.26 12.07
CA PRO A 33 -7.59 -4.86 11.86
C PRO A 33 -7.14 -5.48 10.53
N ALA A 34 -6.59 -4.64 9.64
CA ALA A 34 -6.01 -5.10 8.39
C ALA A 34 -5.12 -6.30 8.72
N GLY A 35 -5.51 -7.50 8.25
CA GLY A 35 -4.87 -8.73 8.69
C GLY A 35 -3.37 -8.60 8.49
N ASN A 36 -2.61 -8.95 9.53
CA ASN A 36 -1.16 -8.79 9.68
C ASN A 36 -0.36 -9.70 8.73
N HIS A 37 -0.79 -9.79 7.46
CA HIS A 37 -0.17 -10.60 6.44
C HIS A 37 1.14 -9.93 6.00
N PRO A 38 2.24 -10.70 5.90
CA PRO A 38 3.48 -10.23 5.33
C PRO A 38 3.28 -9.59 3.94
N ILE A 39 4.01 -8.51 3.66
CA ILE A 39 4.08 -7.91 2.32
C ILE A 39 5.10 -8.71 1.52
N GLU A 40 4.62 -9.63 0.69
CA GLU A 40 5.46 -10.58 -0.04
C GLU A 40 5.05 -10.71 -1.50
N CYS A 41 6.03 -10.97 -2.36
CA CYS A 41 5.80 -11.41 -3.72
C CYS A 41 6.35 -12.82 -3.94
N ARG A 42 5.46 -13.76 -4.29
CA ARG A 42 5.81 -15.18 -4.47
C ARG A 42 6.47 -15.82 -3.24
N GLY A 43 6.07 -15.40 -2.03
CA GLY A 43 6.62 -15.90 -0.76
C GLY A 43 7.93 -15.23 -0.34
N HIS A 44 8.38 -14.19 -1.06
CA HIS A 44 9.57 -13.44 -0.73
C HIS A 44 9.20 -12.00 -0.34
N GLY A 45 9.59 -11.60 0.87
CA GLY A 45 9.43 -10.24 1.40
C GLY A 45 10.75 -9.48 1.46
N VAL A 46 10.84 -8.57 2.42
CA VAL A 46 12.08 -7.95 2.88
C VAL A 46 12.69 -8.77 4.03
N ASP A 47 13.90 -8.41 4.46
CA ASP A 47 14.48 -8.96 5.69
C ASP A 47 13.70 -8.47 6.92
N PRO A 48 13.09 -9.36 7.73
CA PRO A 48 12.39 -8.97 8.94
C PRO A 48 13.30 -8.37 10.02
N ASN A 49 14.61 -8.54 9.93
CA ASN A 49 15.60 -8.03 10.89
C ASN A 49 16.35 -6.78 10.39
N ALA A 50 16.00 -6.24 9.22
CA ALA A 50 16.61 -5.02 8.72
C ALA A 50 16.41 -3.87 9.71
N LEU A 51 17.49 -3.14 10.01
CA LEU A 51 17.46 -2.00 10.93
C LEU A 51 16.67 -0.82 10.35
N ILE A 52 16.73 -0.64 9.03
CA ILE A 52 16.04 0.41 8.28
C ILE A 52 14.93 -0.24 7.48
N ARG A 53 13.68 0.07 7.83
CA ARG A 53 12.48 -0.51 7.23
C ARG A 53 11.33 0.50 7.29
N ALA A 54 10.59 0.61 6.19
CA ALA A 54 9.34 1.37 6.16
C ALA A 54 8.25 0.63 5.38
N GLU A 55 7.00 1.04 5.59
CA GLU A 55 5.82 0.50 4.93
C GLU A 55 4.86 1.64 4.59
N ALA A 56 4.21 1.55 3.43
CA ALA A 56 3.09 2.43 3.11
C ALA A 56 1.92 1.61 2.53
N GLU A 57 0.70 2.01 2.84
CA GLU A 57 -0.52 1.36 2.36
C GLU A 57 -1.57 2.41 1.97
N ALA A 58 -2.29 2.15 0.87
CA ALA A 58 -3.50 2.89 0.52
C ALA A 58 -4.54 1.98 -0.13
N VAL A 59 -5.82 2.31 0.05
CA VAL A 59 -6.87 1.88 -0.87
C VAL A 59 -7.01 2.94 -1.95
N ILE A 60 -6.82 2.54 -3.19
CA ILE A 60 -6.87 3.39 -4.38
C ILE A 60 -8.15 3.07 -5.15
N ASP A 61 -9.01 4.07 -5.35
CA ASP A 61 -10.27 3.94 -6.09
C ASP A 61 -10.03 4.02 -7.61
N ALA A 62 -9.33 3.01 -8.12
CA ALA A 62 -9.05 2.87 -9.54
C ALA A 62 -8.96 1.40 -9.94
N PRO A 63 -9.16 1.06 -11.23
CA PRO A 63 -9.00 -0.30 -11.70
C PRO A 63 -7.58 -0.85 -11.46
N LEU A 64 -7.47 -2.10 -11.00
CA LEU A 64 -6.19 -2.80 -10.81
C LEU A 64 -5.27 -2.73 -12.04
N ARG A 65 -5.83 -2.80 -13.24
CA ARG A 65 -5.05 -2.68 -14.49
C ARG A 65 -4.35 -1.32 -14.61
N THR A 66 -4.99 -0.25 -14.15
CA THR A 66 -4.50 1.13 -14.23
C THR A 66 -3.35 1.31 -13.24
N ILE A 67 -3.56 0.90 -11.99
CA ILE A 67 -2.55 0.96 -10.93
C ILE A 67 -1.33 0.10 -11.31
N TRP A 68 -1.56 -1.13 -11.77
CA TRP A 68 -0.49 -2.01 -12.22
C TRP A 68 0.30 -1.42 -13.39
N ALA A 69 -0.37 -0.83 -14.38
CA ALA A 69 0.30 -0.20 -15.51
C ALA A 69 1.16 0.98 -15.07
N LEU A 70 0.65 1.85 -14.19
CA LEU A 70 1.41 2.97 -13.63
C LEU A 70 2.67 2.50 -12.89
N GLN A 71 2.53 1.51 -12.01
CA GLN A 71 3.66 1.03 -11.22
C GLN A 71 4.68 0.26 -12.07
N THR A 72 4.27 -0.47 -13.10
CA THR A 72 5.19 -1.33 -13.88
C THR A 72 5.75 -0.69 -15.14
N ASP A 73 5.19 0.42 -15.60
CA ASP A 73 5.74 1.25 -16.67
C ASP A 73 6.84 2.18 -16.12
N VAL A 74 7.97 1.58 -15.74
CA VAL A 74 9.06 2.27 -15.04
C VAL A 74 9.59 3.45 -15.84
N GLU A 75 9.65 3.34 -17.18
CA GLU A 75 10.09 4.41 -18.09
C GLU A 75 9.27 5.69 -17.96
N ARG A 76 8.01 5.58 -17.50
CA ARG A 76 7.14 6.73 -17.27
C ARG A 76 7.13 7.25 -15.86
N TRP A 77 7.82 6.61 -14.90
CA TRP A 77 7.89 7.12 -13.52
C TRP A 77 8.31 8.61 -13.46
N PRO A 78 9.32 9.09 -14.21
CA PRO A 78 9.69 10.52 -14.18
C PRO A 78 8.57 11.49 -14.61
N THR A 79 7.52 11.00 -15.27
CA THR A 79 6.42 11.86 -15.74
C THR A 79 5.36 12.14 -14.66
N TRP A 80 5.39 11.41 -13.55
CA TRP A 80 4.37 11.53 -12.51
C TRP A 80 4.88 11.39 -11.09
N GLN A 81 6.04 10.76 -10.89
CA GLN A 81 6.60 10.53 -9.58
C GLN A 81 7.71 11.54 -9.31
N ALA A 82 7.48 12.52 -8.43
CA ALA A 82 8.40 13.65 -8.27
C ALA A 82 9.79 13.22 -7.75
N GLY A 83 9.84 12.13 -6.98
CA GLY A 83 11.09 11.54 -6.49
C GLY A 83 11.93 10.81 -7.54
N VAL A 84 11.46 10.67 -8.79
CA VAL A 84 12.21 9.99 -9.86
C VAL A 84 12.66 11.01 -10.91
N LEU A 85 13.95 11.34 -10.93
CA LEU A 85 14.49 12.36 -11.84
C LEU A 85 14.79 11.80 -13.24
N THR A 86 15.29 10.56 -13.32
CA THR A 86 15.63 9.89 -14.58
C THR A 86 15.31 8.41 -14.49
N MET A 87 15.14 7.77 -15.64
CA MET A 87 14.91 6.33 -15.76
C MET A 87 15.53 5.80 -17.05
N ASP A 88 16.22 4.66 -16.94
CA ASP A 88 16.84 3.93 -18.05
C ASP A 88 16.58 2.43 -17.92
N ARG A 89 16.05 1.82 -18.98
CA ARG A 89 15.82 0.37 -19.07
C ARG A 89 17.10 -0.31 -19.51
N LEU A 90 17.62 -1.20 -18.66
CA LEU A 90 18.85 -1.92 -18.96
C LEU A 90 18.60 -3.24 -19.73
N ASP A 91 17.36 -3.72 -19.74
CA ASP A 91 16.96 -4.93 -20.44
C ASP A 91 15.66 -4.72 -21.26
N PRO A 92 15.57 -5.31 -22.47
CA PRO A 92 14.42 -5.13 -23.34
C PRO A 92 13.19 -5.93 -22.87
N GLY A 93 12.03 -5.52 -23.39
CA GLY A 93 10.75 -6.18 -23.18
C GLY A 93 10.08 -5.88 -21.84
N PRO A 94 8.92 -6.51 -21.55
CA PRO A 94 8.14 -6.22 -20.35
C PRO A 94 8.91 -6.49 -19.06
N LEU A 95 8.59 -5.72 -18.01
CA LEU A 95 9.11 -5.91 -16.66
C LEU A 95 8.76 -7.32 -16.15
N ARG A 96 9.79 -8.13 -15.91
CA ARG A 96 9.72 -9.54 -15.50
C ARG A 96 10.91 -9.88 -14.61
N LYS A 97 10.89 -11.04 -13.95
CA LYS A 97 12.05 -11.53 -13.19
C LYS A 97 13.34 -11.44 -14.01
N GLY A 98 14.38 -10.87 -13.42
CA GLY A 98 15.67 -10.59 -14.05
C GLY A 98 15.75 -9.29 -14.85
N SER A 99 14.64 -8.56 -15.05
CA SER A 99 14.69 -7.22 -15.66
C SER A 99 15.44 -6.25 -14.76
N ARG A 100 16.27 -5.41 -15.36
CA ARG A 100 16.98 -4.34 -14.66
C ARG A 100 16.63 -2.97 -15.23
N PHE A 101 16.69 -1.99 -14.35
CA PHE A 101 16.51 -0.59 -14.69
C PHE A 101 17.38 0.26 -13.76
N ARG A 102 17.88 1.37 -14.30
CA ARG A 102 18.64 2.38 -13.57
C ARG A 102 17.79 3.63 -13.47
N TRP A 103 17.73 4.24 -12.31
CA TRP A 103 16.99 5.47 -12.10
C TRP A 103 17.69 6.34 -11.07
N THR A 104 17.28 7.61 -10.99
CA THR A 104 17.88 8.55 -10.05
C THR A 104 16.85 9.21 -9.16
N THR A 105 17.18 9.42 -7.90
CA THR A 105 16.34 10.08 -6.89
C THR A 105 17.15 11.11 -6.09
N PRO A 106 16.58 12.28 -5.74
CA PRO A 106 17.26 13.22 -4.88
C PRO A 106 17.39 12.65 -3.45
N ALA A 107 18.51 12.92 -2.79
CA ALA A 107 18.72 12.66 -1.38
C ALA A 107 19.05 13.98 -0.67
N PRO A 108 18.23 14.41 0.31
CA PRO A 108 18.48 15.64 1.03
C PRO A 108 19.77 15.52 1.88
N PRO A 109 20.38 16.66 2.25
CA PRO A 109 21.53 16.63 3.15
C PRO A 109 21.13 16.09 4.53
N THR A 110 22.04 15.37 5.16
CA THR A 110 21.94 14.93 6.55
C THR A 110 23.09 15.55 7.37
N PRO A 111 23.14 15.38 8.70
CA PRO A 111 24.31 15.80 9.47
C PRO A 111 25.64 15.18 9.03
N THR A 112 25.60 14.04 8.33
CA THR A 112 26.79 13.25 7.95
C THR A 112 26.99 13.11 6.43
N THR A 113 26.02 13.55 5.60
CA THR A 113 26.10 13.43 4.14
C THR A 113 25.65 14.73 3.45
N PRO A 114 26.29 15.14 2.35
CA PRO A 114 25.83 16.28 1.56
C PRO A 114 24.49 15.97 0.89
N GLU A 115 23.85 17.01 0.36
CA GLU A 115 22.80 16.83 -0.65
C GLU A 115 23.40 16.13 -1.86
N THR A 116 22.74 15.10 -2.38
CA THR A 116 23.22 14.35 -3.54
C THR A 116 22.06 13.81 -4.37
N VAL A 117 22.36 13.31 -5.55
CA VAL A 117 21.48 12.43 -6.32
C VAL A 117 21.98 11.00 -6.16
N LEU A 118 21.06 10.08 -5.84
CA LEU A 118 21.34 8.65 -5.81
C LEU A 118 21.04 8.04 -7.17
N GLU A 119 22.00 7.36 -7.77
CA GLU A 119 21.77 6.40 -8.84
C GLU A 119 21.42 5.04 -8.25
N VAL A 120 20.22 4.55 -8.56
CA VAL A 120 19.70 3.26 -8.10
C VAL A 120 19.70 2.29 -9.28
N THR A 121 20.32 1.12 -9.12
CA THR A 121 20.22 0.03 -10.10
C THR A 121 19.33 -1.08 -9.54
N SER A 122 18.11 -1.17 -10.02
CA SER A 122 17.12 -2.14 -9.54
C SER A 122 17.06 -3.38 -10.43
N THR A 123 17.01 -4.55 -9.82
CA THR A 123 16.81 -5.86 -10.46
C THR A 123 15.53 -6.50 -9.95
N VAL A 124 14.59 -6.81 -10.84
CA VAL A 124 13.34 -7.49 -10.48
C VAL A 124 13.65 -8.92 -10.07
N GLN A 125 13.37 -9.25 -8.80
CA GLN A 125 13.56 -10.59 -8.28
C GLN A 125 12.30 -11.44 -8.44
N ASP A 126 11.14 -10.84 -8.22
CA ASP A 126 9.85 -11.53 -8.30
C ASP A 126 8.79 -10.63 -8.94
N ALA A 127 7.96 -11.21 -9.80
CA ALA A 127 6.82 -10.52 -10.40
C ALA A 127 5.66 -11.50 -10.61
N LYS A 128 4.46 -11.08 -10.22
CA LYS A 128 3.21 -11.74 -10.54
C LYS A 128 2.24 -10.69 -11.04
N HIS A 129 1.87 -10.82 -12.32
CA HIS A 129 1.03 -9.84 -13.01
C HIS A 129 -0.23 -9.49 -12.19
N GLN A 130 -0.48 -8.19 -12.03
CA GLN A 130 -1.62 -7.65 -11.27
C GLN A 130 -1.74 -8.20 -9.85
N SER A 131 -0.63 -8.53 -9.19
CA SER A 131 -0.65 -9.11 -7.86
C SER A 131 0.51 -8.65 -7.00
N CYS A 132 1.75 -8.73 -7.49
CA CYS A 132 2.91 -8.31 -6.71
C CYS A 132 4.14 -8.07 -7.59
N LEU A 133 5.08 -7.28 -7.07
CA LEU A 133 6.36 -6.98 -7.68
C LEU A 133 7.41 -6.83 -6.57
N ARG A 134 8.60 -7.38 -6.77
CA ARG A 134 9.74 -7.20 -5.87
C ARG A 134 11.01 -6.98 -6.66
N TRP A 135 11.80 -5.99 -6.26
CA TRP A 135 13.13 -5.74 -6.79
C TRP A 135 14.14 -5.48 -5.69
N THR A 136 15.41 -5.60 -6.04
CA THR A 136 16.52 -5.28 -5.17
C THR A 136 17.60 -4.51 -5.89
N GLY A 137 18.49 -3.84 -5.15
CA GLY A 137 19.73 -3.33 -5.70
C GLY A 137 20.33 -2.17 -4.92
N PRO A 138 21.54 -1.73 -5.29
CA PRO A 138 22.24 -0.65 -4.61
C PRO A 138 21.72 0.73 -5.02
N ALA A 139 21.97 1.71 -4.16
CA ALA A 139 21.85 3.14 -4.48
C ALA A 139 23.18 3.83 -4.15
N VAL A 140 23.70 4.63 -5.09
CA VAL A 140 25.02 5.27 -4.95
C VAL A 140 24.94 6.73 -5.36
N GLY A 141 25.43 7.61 -4.50
CA GLY A 141 25.57 9.04 -4.74
C GLY A 141 26.89 9.55 -4.15
N GLU A 142 27.13 10.85 -4.31
CA GLU A 142 28.28 11.51 -3.70
C GLU A 142 28.16 11.47 -2.18
N GLY A 143 29.08 10.77 -1.52
CA GLY A 143 29.10 10.69 -0.07
C GLY A 143 27.89 9.99 0.55
N LEU A 144 27.09 9.24 -0.20
CA LEU A 144 25.97 8.41 0.31
C LEU A 144 25.86 7.11 -0.49
N ARG A 145 25.83 5.98 0.21
CA ARG A 145 25.67 4.65 -0.37
C ARG A 145 24.71 3.79 0.45
N ILE A 146 23.78 3.15 -0.25
CA ILE A 146 22.98 2.02 0.23
C ILE A 146 23.51 0.78 -0.50
N ASP A 147 23.92 -0.23 0.25
CA ASP A 147 24.49 -1.45 -0.31
C ASP A 147 23.41 -2.33 -0.97
N GLU A 148 22.27 -2.47 -0.30
CA GLU A 148 21.10 -3.13 -0.87
C GLU A 148 19.80 -2.51 -0.34
N GLY A 149 18.93 -2.11 -1.27
CA GLY A 149 17.51 -1.92 -1.02
C GLY A 149 16.72 -3.15 -1.47
N VAL A 150 15.71 -3.57 -0.70
CA VAL A 150 14.73 -4.59 -1.08
C VAL A 150 13.35 -3.96 -1.02
N HIS A 151 12.64 -3.88 -2.15
CA HIS A 151 11.37 -3.17 -2.25
C HIS A 151 10.28 -4.12 -2.77
N VAL A 152 9.21 -4.30 -2.02
CA VAL A 152 8.10 -5.22 -2.30
C VAL A 152 6.80 -4.45 -2.40
N TRP A 153 6.05 -4.68 -3.49
CA TRP A 153 4.71 -4.15 -3.71
C TRP A 153 3.69 -5.29 -3.83
N THR A 154 2.51 -5.08 -3.27
CA THR A 154 1.36 -5.98 -3.40
C THR A 154 0.11 -5.22 -3.79
N PHE A 155 -0.75 -5.87 -4.59
CA PHE A 155 -1.98 -5.29 -5.13
C PHE A 155 -3.12 -6.29 -4.91
N THR A 156 -4.13 -5.89 -4.13
CA THR A 156 -5.26 -6.76 -3.79
C THR A 156 -6.57 -6.01 -4.02
N LYS A 157 -7.47 -6.58 -4.84
CA LYS A 157 -8.83 -6.03 -5.00
C LYS A 157 -9.58 -6.12 -3.68
N VAL A 158 -10.20 -5.02 -3.27
CA VAL A 158 -11.01 -4.91 -2.06
C VAL A 158 -12.30 -4.15 -2.38
N ALA A 159 -13.24 -4.09 -1.42
CA ALA A 159 -14.36 -3.17 -1.55
C ALA A 159 -13.83 -1.72 -1.62
N GLY A 160 -14.28 -0.93 -2.60
CA GLY A 160 -13.84 0.45 -2.79
C GLY A 160 -12.53 0.62 -3.56
N GLY A 161 -12.02 -0.41 -4.25
CA GLY A 161 -10.90 -0.29 -5.18
C GLY A 161 -9.83 -1.37 -5.02
N VAL A 162 -8.57 -0.95 -4.96
CA VAL A 162 -7.41 -1.83 -4.80
C VAL A 162 -6.62 -1.39 -3.58
N ARG A 163 -6.40 -2.30 -2.63
CA ARG A 163 -5.41 -2.14 -1.57
C ARG A 163 -4.03 -2.35 -2.17
N VAL A 164 -3.23 -1.30 -2.15
CA VAL A 164 -1.81 -1.31 -2.51
C VAL A 164 -1.01 -1.21 -1.23
N ARG A 165 -0.06 -2.13 -1.05
CA ARG A 165 0.89 -2.10 0.07
C ARG A 165 2.28 -2.14 -0.49
N THR A 166 3.17 -1.36 0.09
CA THR A 166 4.59 -1.41 -0.19
C THR A 166 5.41 -1.48 1.08
N GLN A 167 6.57 -2.11 0.96
CA GLN A 167 7.54 -2.29 2.01
C GLN A 167 8.93 -2.19 1.40
N GLU A 168 9.80 -1.43 2.04
CA GLU A 168 11.20 -1.35 1.67
C GLU A 168 12.11 -1.48 2.88
N THR A 169 13.29 -2.08 2.67
CA THR A 169 14.39 -2.13 3.63
C THR A 169 15.69 -1.73 2.97
N TRP A 170 16.56 -1.06 3.73
CA TRP A 170 17.92 -0.73 3.31
C TRP A 170 18.96 -1.39 4.21
N THR A 171 20.09 -1.77 3.62
CA THR A 171 21.29 -2.21 4.32
C THR A 171 22.51 -1.42 3.85
N GLY A 172 23.49 -1.31 4.74
CA GLY A 172 24.79 -0.73 4.44
C GLY A 172 25.32 0.12 5.58
N ALA A 173 26.62 -0.06 5.88
CA ALA A 173 27.24 0.52 7.08
C ALA A 173 27.09 2.04 7.18
N GLN A 174 27.02 2.74 6.03
CA GLN A 174 26.86 4.19 6.01
C GLN A 174 25.46 4.64 6.43
N VAL A 175 24.41 4.04 5.85
CA VAL A 175 23.03 4.39 6.21
C VAL A 175 22.64 3.86 7.59
N GLU A 176 23.22 2.74 8.02
CA GLU A 176 23.03 2.18 9.36
C GLU A 176 23.77 2.96 10.47
N ALA A 177 24.65 3.89 10.13
CA ALA A 177 25.29 4.77 11.11
C ALA A 177 24.29 5.75 11.75
N ASP A 178 23.17 6.04 11.09
CA ASP A 178 22.06 6.84 11.60
C ASP A 178 20.70 6.25 11.15
N VAL A 179 20.36 5.11 11.74
CA VAL A 179 19.11 4.38 11.46
C VAL A 179 17.86 5.26 11.57
N PRO A 180 17.68 6.11 12.61
CA PRO A 180 16.51 6.98 12.70
C PRO A 180 16.36 7.93 11.50
N THR A 181 17.43 8.61 11.10
CA THR A 181 17.39 9.52 9.94
C THR A 181 17.12 8.75 8.65
N ALA A 182 17.81 7.63 8.42
CA ALA A 182 17.62 6.82 7.22
C ALA A 182 16.20 6.25 7.12
N THR A 183 15.63 5.79 8.24
CA THR A 183 14.27 5.27 8.31
C THR A 183 13.24 6.37 8.01
N ALA A 184 13.40 7.57 8.57
CA ALA A 184 12.50 8.68 8.32
C ALA A 184 12.53 9.14 6.85
N LEU A 185 13.71 9.14 6.22
CA LEU A 185 13.84 9.46 4.79
C LEU A 185 13.18 8.40 3.90
N LEU A 186 13.38 7.11 4.22
CA LEU A 186 12.74 6.02 3.51
C LEU A 186 11.21 6.09 3.65
N ASP A 187 10.71 6.28 4.86
CA ASP A 187 9.28 6.37 5.18
C ASP A 187 8.60 7.49 4.40
N GLY A 188 9.11 8.72 4.48
CA GLY A 188 8.58 9.86 3.73
C GLY A 188 8.62 9.65 2.21
N GLY A 189 9.64 8.97 1.69
CA GLY A 189 9.73 8.60 0.28
C GLY A 189 8.63 7.62 -0.15
N LEU A 190 8.34 6.60 0.66
CA LEU A 190 7.26 5.65 0.38
C LEU A 190 5.87 6.29 0.49
N GLU A 191 5.67 7.17 1.47
CA GLU A 191 4.42 7.94 1.62
C GLU A 191 4.16 8.82 0.40
N GLN A 192 5.18 9.56 -0.06
CA GLN A 192 5.08 10.38 -1.27
C GLN A 192 4.76 9.53 -2.50
N TRP A 193 5.50 8.43 -2.73
CA TRP A 193 5.26 7.53 -3.85
C TRP A 193 3.82 7.00 -3.83
N MET A 194 3.34 6.51 -2.68
CA MET A 194 1.98 5.99 -2.53
C MET A 194 0.93 7.07 -2.82
N GLY A 195 1.14 8.30 -2.32
CA GLY A 195 0.25 9.43 -2.56
C GLY A 195 0.15 9.81 -4.03
N GLU A 196 1.27 9.91 -4.74
CA GLU A 196 1.33 10.25 -6.16
C GLU A 196 0.70 9.15 -7.03
N LEU A 197 0.98 7.88 -6.72
CA LEU A 197 0.38 6.74 -7.41
C LEU A 197 -1.15 6.76 -7.23
N LYS A 198 -1.63 6.99 -6.01
CA LYS A 198 -3.06 7.09 -5.71
C LYS A 198 -3.72 8.22 -6.49
N ALA A 199 -3.20 9.43 -6.38
CA ALA A 199 -3.77 10.60 -7.04
C ALA A 199 -3.86 10.42 -8.56
N LEU A 200 -2.80 9.91 -9.18
CA LEU A 200 -2.79 9.71 -10.62
C LEU A 200 -3.70 8.56 -11.07
N ALA A 201 -3.74 7.46 -10.32
CA ALA A 201 -4.58 6.32 -10.67
C ALA A 201 -6.07 6.69 -10.60
N GLU A 202 -6.48 7.42 -9.56
CA GLU A 202 -7.87 7.88 -9.38
C GLU A 202 -8.29 8.90 -10.43
N ALA A 203 -7.37 9.76 -10.87
CA ALA A 203 -7.62 10.68 -11.99
C ALA A 203 -7.80 9.98 -13.35
N ARG A 204 -7.39 8.71 -13.47
CA ARG A 204 -7.47 7.89 -14.70
C ARG A 204 -8.51 6.76 -14.61
N ALA A 205 -9.31 6.73 -13.54
CA ALA A 205 -10.24 5.65 -13.23
C ALA A 205 -11.42 5.58 -14.22
#